data_AF-A0A3N2MK58-F1
#
_entry.id   AF-A0A3N2MK58-F1
#
_cell.length_a   1.000
_cell.length_b   1.000
_cell.length_c   1.000
_cell.angle_alpha   90.00
_cell.angle_beta   90.00
_cell.angle_gamma   90.00
#
_symmetry.space_group_name_H-M   'P 1'
#
loop_
_entity.id
_entity.type
_entity.pdbx_description
1 polymer ?
#
loop_
_entity_poly.entity_id
_entity_poly.type
_entity_poly.pdbx_seq_one_letter_code
_entity_poly.pdbx_strand_id
1 'polypeptide(L)'
;MTMSYYDLNSIRTEKFSQTGTPMVLHNLANQEYNRCYYAFQYAESNSTQTNGTNMNTTTGIYNPCSSLNDSDPEKRWRVPNQKELTIMQNLGVLSNISNVEYYISCTVSYYTTTGQGMTLNSNLTSRKVMAAVHNTSASNATQIPFTQSGYVRCVRDVDPDEL
;
A
#
# COMPACT_ATOMS: atom_id res chain seq x y z
N MET A 1 -0.11 13.44 7.40
CA MET A 1 -0.53 14.08 6.13
C MET A 1 -2.04 14.20 6.10
N THR A 2 -2.60 15.38 5.78
CA THR A 2 -4.05 15.62 5.68
C THR A 2 -4.50 15.78 4.22
N MET A 3 -5.69 15.27 3.87
CA MET A 3 -6.24 15.34 2.51
C MET A 3 -7.08 16.62 2.26
N SER A 4 -6.62 17.77 2.78
CA SER A 4 -7.42 19.02 2.84
C SER A 4 -7.84 19.62 1.49
N TYR A 5 -7.20 19.22 0.38
CA TYR A 5 -7.49 19.71 -0.97
C TYR A 5 -8.21 18.68 -1.86
N TYR A 6 -8.53 17.51 -1.33
CA TYR A 6 -9.24 16.47 -2.06
C TYR A 6 -10.76 16.64 -1.91
N ASP A 7 -11.50 16.34 -2.98
CA ASP A 7 -12.96 16.25 -2.91
C ASP A 7 -13.39 15.17 -1.91
N LEU A 8 -14.49 15.39 -1.19
CA LEU A 8 -14.98 14.45 -0.18
C LEU A 8 -15.27 13.05 -0.75
N ASN A 9 -15.70 12.95 -2.02
CA ASN A 9 -15.91 11.64 -2.65
C ASN A 9 -14.60 10.94 -3.01
N SER A 10 -13.49 11.67 -3.06
CA SER A 10 -12.14 11.14 -3.30
C SER A 10 -11.45 10.64 -2.03
N ILE A 11 -12.08 10.84 -0.86
CA ILE A 11 -11.58 10.46 0.46
C ILE A 11 -12.48 9.35 1.03
N ARG A 12 -11.89 8.47 1.84
CA ARG A 12 -12.61 7.43 2.59
C ARG A 12 -13.05 7.96 3.95
N THR A 13 -14.23 7.55 4.40
CA THR A 13 -14.85 7.99 5.67
C THR A 13 -14.57 7.07 6.85
N GLU A 14 -14.23 5.80 6.60
CA GLU A 14 -13.91 4.81 7.63
C GLU A 14 -12.40 4.65 7.78
N LYS A 15 -11.90 4.33 8.98
CA LYS A 15 -10.49 3.96 9.19
C LYS A 15 -10.28 2.48 8.87
N PHE A 16 -9.15 2.15 8.28
CA PHE A 16 -8.74 0.78 8.01
C PHE A 16 -7.59 0.42 8.94
N SER A 17 -7.86 -0.56 9.79
CA SER A 17 -6.93 -1.10 10.77
C SER A 17 -6.98 -2.62 10.73
N GLN A 18 -5.90 -3.27 11.19
CA GLN A 18 -5.80 -4.73 11.11
C GLN A 18 -6.85 -5.46 11.97
N THR A 19 -7.47 -4.79 12.95
CA THR A 19 -8.45 -5.38 13.89
C THR A 19 -9.90 -4.96 13.64
N GLY A 20 -10.12 -3.84 12.96
CA GLY A 20 -11.45 -3.42 12.51
C GLY A 20 -11.68 -3.90 11.08
N THR A 21 -11.66 -2.95 10.14
CA THR A 21 -11.73 -3.24 8.71
C THR A 21 -10.34 -3.22 8.11
N PRO A 22 -9.75 -4.37 7.73
CA PRO A 22 -8.39 -4.39 7.23
C PRO A 22 -8.29 -3.87 5.81
N MET A 23 -7.20 -3.18 5.51
CA MET A 23 -6.79 -2.93 4.14
C MET A 23 -6.32 -4.27 3.53
N VAL A 24 -7.09 -4.78 2.59
CA VAL A 24 -6.79 -6.03 1.87
C VAL A 24 -6.09 -5.75 0.55
N LEU A 25 -5.54 -6.78 -0.09
CA LEU A 25 -5.10 -6.66 -1.47
C LEU A 25 -6.30 -6.39 -2.39
N HIS A 26 -6.19 -5.41 -3.27
CA HIS A 26 -7.31 -4.98 -4.13
C HIS A 26 -6.84 -4.47 -5.48
N ASN A 27 -7.70 -4.53 -6.52
CA ASN A 27 -7.37 -3.90 -7.80
C ASN A 27 -7.35 -2.37 -7.69
N LEU A 28 -6.59 -1.77 -8.61
CA LEU A 28 -6.56 -0.35 -8.89
C LEU A 28 -7.95 0.32 -8.99
N ALA A 29 -8.96 -0.37 -9.53
CA ALA A 29 -10.30 0.21 -9.72
C ALA A 29 -11.16 0.21 -8.44
N ASN A 30 -10.79 -0.54 -7.40
CA ASN A 30 -11.56 -0.61 -6.16
C ASN A 30 -11.38 0.66 -5.32
N GLN A 31 -12.34 1.59 -5.43
CA GLN A 31 -12.32 2.87 -4.73
C GLN A 31 -12.58 2.76 -3.23
N GLU A 32 -13.07 1.63 -2.72
CA GLU A 32 -13.18 1.38 -1.29
C GLU A 32 -11.79 1.43 -0.64
N TYR A 33 -10.82 0.75 -1.26
CA TYR A 33 -9.46 0.60 -0.73
C TYR A 33 -8.42 1.56 -1.32
N ASN A 34 -8.61 2.04 -2.55
CA ASN A 34 -7.69 3.00 -3.20
C ASN A 34 -7.97 4.48 -2.94
N ARG A 35 -8.79 4.80 -1.94
CA ARG A 35 -8.92 6.17 -1.43
C ARG A 35 -8.14 6.30 -0.12
N CYS A 36 -7.44 7.42 0.04
CA CYS A 36 -6.84 7.80 1.30
C CYS A 36 -7.94 8.08 2.34
N TYR A 37 -7.63 7.89 3.63
CA TYR A 37 -8.43 8.46 4.72
C TYR A 37 -8.25 9.99 4.79
N TYR A 38 -9.03 10.67 5.63
CA TYR A 38 -8.90 12.13 5.86
C TYR A 38 -7.47 12.54 6.19
N ALA A 39 -6.76 11.69 6.92
CA ALA A 39 -5.34 11.82 7.18
C ALA A 39 -4.67 10.45 7.32
N PHE A 40 -3.37 10.40 7.05
CA PHE A 40 -2.56 9.22 7.35
C PHE A 40 -1.18 9.63 7.84
N GLN A 41 -0.60 8.76 8.68
CA GLN A 41 0.79 8.82 9.11
C GLN A 41 1.56 7.70 8.42
N TYR A 42 2.84 7.93 8.13
CA TYR A 42 3.78 6.90 7.66
C TYR A 42 4.82 6.60 8.74
N ALA A 43 5.32 5.37 8.79
CA ALA A 43 6.34 4.96 9.75
C ALA A 43 7.65 5.73 9.52
N GLU A 44 8.46 5.94 10.57
CA GLU A 44 9.74 6.66 10.46
C GLU A 44 10.80 5.89 9.67
N SER A 45 10.78 4.57 9.79
CA SER A 45 11.65 3.66 9.05
C SER A 45 10.88 2.87 8.01
N ASN A 46 11.62 2.35 7.05
CA ASN A 46 11.09 1.34 6.14
C ASN A 46 10.78 0.07 6.94
N SER A 47 9.74 -0.64 6.53
CA SER A 47 9.46 -1.97 7.03
C SER A 47 10.16 -3.02 6.16
N THR A 48 10.15 -4.26 6.66
CA THR A 48 10.81 -5.41 6.04
C THR A 48 10.51 -5.55 4.54
N GLN A 49 11.46 -6.09 3.79
CA GLN A 49 11.17 -6.58 2.44
C GLN A 49 10.10 -7.66 2.52
N THR A 50 9.08 -7.54 1.68
CA THR A 50 8.05 -8.55 1.51
C THR A 50 8.01 -9.01 0.07
N ASN A 51 7.76 -10.30 -0.14
CA ASN A 51 7.33 -10.81 -1.43
C ASN A 51 5.83 -10.49 -1.59
N GLY A 52 5.39 -10.09 -2.77
CA GLY A 52 3.96 -9.86 -2.99
C GLY A 52 3.13 -11.12 -2.75
N THR A 53 3.68 -12.33 -2.95
CA THR A 53 3.03 -13.62 -2.55
C THR A 53 2.68 -13.70 -1.08
N ASN A 54 3.38 -12.95 -0.22
CA ASN A 54 3.11 -12.90 1.20
C ASN A 54 2.01 -11.89 1.54
N MET A 55 1.53 -11.03 0.64
CA MET A 55 0.38 -10.16 0.91
C MET A 55 -0.92 -10.95 0.73
N ASN A 56 -1.21 -11.84 1.69
CA ASN A 56 -2.32 -12.81 1.65
C ASN A 56 -3.70 -12.14 1.55
N THR A 57 -4.58 -12.74 0.75
CA THR A 57 -5.87 -12.18 0.30
C THR A 57 -7.11 -12.94 0.77
N THR A 58 -6.98 -14.06 1.51
CA THR A 58 -8.14 -14.95 1.72
C THR A 58 -8.38 -15.49 3.14
N THR A 59 -7.39 -15.56 4.04
CA THR A 59 -7.58 -16.24 5.35
C THR A 59 -6.96 -15.56 6.57
N GLY A 60 -6.25 -14.45 6.39
CA GLY A 60 -5.53 -13.80 7.48
C GLY A 60 -4.42 -12.94 6.92
N ILE A 61 -4.37 -11.71 7.39
CA ILE A 61 -3.52 -10.64 6.85
C ILE A 61 -2.09 -10.94 7.28
N TYR A 62 -1.24 -11.42 6.37
CA TYR A 62 0.18 -11.18 6.55
C TYR A 62 0.42 -9.71 6.25
N ASN A 63 0.44 -8.95 7.34
CA ASN A 63 0.75 -7.54 7.35
C ASN A 63 2.20 -7.41 7.81
N PRO A 64 3.17 -7.15 6.93
CA PRO A 64 4.57 -6.94 7.35
C PRO A 64 4.71 -5.74 8.30
N CYS A 65 3.69 -4.88 8.37
CA CYS A 65 3.62 -3.75 9.29
C CYS A 65 3.16 -4.11 10.70
N SER A 66 2.69 -5.33 10.95
CA SER A 66 2.10 -5.70 12.25
C SER A 66 3.11 -5.63 13.40
N SER A 67 4.40 -5.78 13.10
CA SER A 67 5.49 -5.65 14.07
C SER A 67 5.63 -4.24 14.64
N LEU A 68 5.08 -3.22 13.96
CA LEU A 68 5.08 -1.83 14.41
C LEU A 68 3.84 -1.49 15.24
N ASN A 69 2.86 -2.40 15.34
CA ASN A 69 1.62 -2.15 16.05
C ASN A 69 1.88 -2.00 17.55
N ASP A 70 1.32 -0.95 18.12
CA ASP A 70 1.15 -0.83 19.57
C ASP A 70 -0.15 -1.53 20.00
N SER A 71 -0.44 -1.49 21.29
CA SER A 71 -1.64 -2.00 21.97
C SER A 71 -2.95 -1.44 21.42
N ASP A 72 -2.95 -0.22 20.85
CA ASP A 72 -4.14 0.42 20.29
C ASP A 72 -4.58 -0.23 18.95
N PRO A 73 -5.76 -0.88 18.91
CA PRO A 73 -6.27 -1.53 17.71
C PRO A 73 -6.71 -0.58 16.58
N GLU A 74 -6.97 0.69 16.89
CA GLU A 74 -7.36 1.70 15.90
C GLU A 74 -6.15 2.33 15.21
N LYS A 75 -4.99 2.33 15.87
CA LYS A 75 -3.74 2.95 15.38
C LYS A 75 -2.75 1.96 14.77
N ARG A 76 -3.25 0.83 14.27
CA ARG A 76 -2.43 -0.24 13.68
C ARG A 76 -1.90 0.12 12.31
N TRP A 77 -0.63 -0.17 12.10
CA TRP A 77 0.06 0.00 10.84
C TRP A 77 -0.39 -1.02 9.81
N ARG A 78 -0.40 -0.61 8.55
CA ARG A 78 -0.78 -1.43 7.40
C ARG A 78 0.07 -1.07 6.19
N VAL A 79 0.00 -1.93 5.18
CA VAL A 79 0.57 -1.65 3.86
C VAL A 79 -0.20 -0.47 3.22
N PRO A 80 0.49 0.50 2.60
CA PRO A 80 -0.16 1.61 1.92
C PRO A 80 -0.89 1.15 0.65
N ASN A 81 -1.92 1.89 0.22
CA ASN A 81 -2.47 1.77 -1.14
C ASN A 81 -1.63 2.58 -2.14
N GLN A 82 -1.97 2.53 -3.44
CA GLN A 82 -1.15 3.21 -4.46
C GLN A 82 -1.16 4.74 -4.31
N LYS A 83 -2.25 5.36 -3.85
CA LYS A 83 -2.33 6.82 -3.69
C LYS A 83 -1.45 7.30 -2.55
N GLU A 84 -1.49 6.61 -1.41
CA GLU A 84 -0.64 6.87 -0.25
C GLU A 84 0.85 6.72 -0.62
N LEU A 85 1.17 5.65 -1.35
CA LEU A 85 2.52 5.41 -1.85
C LEU A 85 3.00 6.53 -2.79
N THR A 86 2.12 7.01 -3.68
CA THR A 86 2.42 8.11 -4.60
C THR A 86 2.63 9.43 -3.85
N ILE A 87 1.80 9.72 -2.84
CA ILE A 87 1.98 10.90 -1.98
C ILE A 87 3.34 10.83 -1.28
N MET A 88 3.68 9.68 -0.70
CA MET A 88 4.99 9.46 -0.07
C MET A 88 6.16 9.63 -1.05
N GLN A 89 6.04 9.13 -2.29
CA GLN A 89 7.04 9.35 -3.32
C GLN A 89 7.25 10.84 -3.61
N ASN A 90 6.17 11.61 -3.77
CA ASN A 90 6.23 13.04 -4.05
C ASN A 90 6.80 13.86 -2.89
N LEU A 91 6.62 13.38 -1.66
CA LEU A 91 7.22 13.97 -0.45
C LEU A 91 8.71 13.62 -0.27
N GLY A 92 9.27 12.73 -1.10
CA GLY A 92 10.67 12.31 -1.00
C GLY A 92 10.98 11.39 0.19
N VAL A 93 9.96 10.86 0.88
CA VAL A 93 10.16 9.95 2.05
C VAL A 93 10.57 8.53 1.67
N LEU A 94 10.49 8.19 0.39
CA LEU A 94 10.87 6.89 -0.17
C LEU A 94 12.34 6.87 -0.68
N SER A 95 13.22 7.65 -0.03
CA SER A 95 14.61 7.86 -0.45
C SER A 95 15.63 6.88 0.14
N ASN A 96 15.21 6.06 1.11
CA ASN A 96 16.11 5.26 1.94
C ASN A 96 16.23 3.79 1.49
N ILE A 97 16.18 3.51 0.18
CA ILE A 97 16.42 2.17 -0.40
C ILE A 97 17.35 2.26 -1.61
N SER A 98 17.95 1.14 -2.00
CA SER A 98 18.83 1.08 -3.17
C SER A 98 18.07 1.39 -4.48
N ASN A 99 18.78 1.90 -5.49
CA ASN A 99 18.23 2.33 -6.78
C ASN A 99 17.64 1.19 -7.64
N VAL A 100 17.77 -0.06 -7.19
CA VAL A 100 17.21 -1.26 -7.85
C VAL A 100 16.03 -1.86 -7.07
N GLU A 101 15.69 -1.26 -5.92
CA GLU A 101 14.67 -1.74 -5.01
C GLU A 101 13.37 -0.93 -5.18
N TYR A 102 12.26 -1.54 -4.76
CA TYR A 102 10.92 -0.98 -4.91
C TYR A 102 10.26 -0.83 -3.55
N TYR A 103 9.46 0.22 -3.39
CA TYR A 103 8.40 0.22 -2.38
C TYR A 103 7.12 -0.30 -3.02
N ILE A 104 6.42 -1.21 -2.33
CA ILE A 104 5.20 -1.81 -2.84
C ILE A 104 3.97 -1.39 -2.02
N SER A 105 2.82 -1.41 -2.67
CA SER A 105 1.51 -1.15 -2.07
C SER A 105 0.67 -2.42 -2.00
N CYS A 106 -0.46 -2.38 -1.29
CA CYS A 106 -1.49 -3.42 -1.33
C CYS A 106 -2.41 -3.32 -2.58
N THR A 107 -2.09 -2.44 -3.51
CA THR A 107 -2.85 -2.27 -4.75
C THR A 107 -2.22 -3.09 -5.88
N VAL A 108 -3.04 -3.84 -6.61
CA VAL A 108 -2.62 -4.63 -7.78
C VAL A 108 -3.26 -4.12 -9.07
N SER A 109 -2.62 -4.42 -10.21
CA SER A 109 -3.17 -4.16 -11.53
C SER A 109 -4.51 -4.89 -11.71
N TYR A 110 -5.44 -4.24 -12.43
CA TYR A 110 -6.71 -4.88 -12.77
C TYR A 110 -6.50 -6.09 -13.69
N TYR A 111 -5.64 -5.93 -14.70
CA TYR A 111 -5.34 -6.97 -15.68
C TYR A 111 -4.11 -7.81 -15.28
N THR A 112 -4.14 -9.10 -15.63
CA THR A 112 -2.98 -10.00 -15.60
C THR A 112 -1.98 -9.66 -16.71
N THR A 113 -0.82 -10.32 -16.72
CA THR A 113 0.18 -10.22 -17.79
C THR A 113 -0.34 -10.66 -19.16
N THR A 114 -1.46 -11.39 -19.22
CA THR A 114 -2.12 -11.84 -20.45
C THR A 114 -3.37 -11.01 -20.81
N GLY A 115 -3.65 -9.93 -20.06
CA GLY A 115 -4.79 -9.05 -20.33
C GLY A 115 -6.13 -9.52 -19.78
N GLN A 116 -6.16 -10.55 -18.92
CA GLN A 116 -7.40 -11.02 -18.29
C GLN A 116 -7.77 -10.13 -17.09
N GLY A 117 -9.06 -9.79 -16.97
CA GLY A 117 -9.60 -9.02 -15.86
C GLY A 117 -9.57 -9.75 -14.52
N MET A 118 -9.86 -9.04 -13.43
CA MET A 118 -9.64 -9.55 -12.07
C MET A 118 -10.79 -10.42 -11.51
N THR A 119 -10.41 -11.59 -10.98
CA THR A 119 -11.03 -12.23 -9.81
C THR A 119 -9.93 -12.46 -8.75
N LEU A 120 -10.03 -11.85 -7.56
CA LEU A 120 -8.96 -11.83 -6.51
C LEU A 120 -8.67 -13.21 -5.85
N ASN A 121 -9.43 -14.23 -6.23
CA ASN A 121 -9.32 -15.62 -5.79
C ASN A 121 -8.56 -16.52 -6.79
N SER A 122 -7.89 -15.92 -7.78
CA SER A 122 -7.10 -16.62 -8.81
C SER A 122 -5.60 -16.48 -8.56
N ASN A 123 -4.79 -17.28 -9.27
CA ASN A 123 -3.34 -17.23 -9.20
C ASN A 123 -2.81 -15.77 -9.35
N LEU A 124 -2.21 -15.25 -8.27
CA LEU A 124 -1.71 -13.87 -8.20
C LEU A 124 -0.34 -13.70 -8.86
N THR A 125 0.39 -14.78 -9.18
CA THR A 125 1.75 -14.68 -9.74
C THR A 125 1.78 -14.10 -11.16
N SER A 126 0.67 -14.17 -11.90
CA SER A 126 0.51 -13.55 -13.22
C SER A 126 0.13 -12.06 -13.15
N ARG A 127 0.16 -11.44 -11.96
CA ARG A 127 -0.27 -10.07 -11.73
C ARG A 127 0.89 -9.14 -11.44
N LYS A 128 0.59 -7.84 -11.42
CA LYS A 128 1.52 -6.79 -11.05
C LYS A 128 1.02 -6.05 -9.81
N VAL A 129 1.93 -5.72 -8.91
CA VAL A 129 1.68 -4.85 -7.76
C VAL A 129 2.11 -3.43 -8.09
N MET A 130 1.33 -2.44 -7.67
CA MET A 130 1.67 -1.04 -7.85
C MET A 130 2.83 -0.69 -6.91
N ALA A 131 3.85 -0.05 -7.46
CA ALA A 131 5.11 0.19 -6.79
C ALA A 131 5.67 1.58 -7.09
N ALA A 132 6.63 2.00 -6.26
CA ALA A 132 7.41 3.21 -6.43
C ALA A 132 8.91 2.87 -6.36
N VAL A 133 9.75 3.60 -7.10
CA VAL A 133 11.20 3.38 -7.19
C VAL A 133 11.98 4.54 -6.58
N HIS A 134 13.15 4.21 -6.03
CA HIS A 134 14.20 5.20 -5.77
C HIS A 134 14.93 5.50 -7.10
N ASN A 135 14.70 6.69 -7.63
CA ASN A 135 15.09 7.13 -8.96
C ASN A 135 16.63 7.09 -9.19
N THR A 136 17.06 6.49 -10.31
CA THR A 136 18.02 7.04 -11.32
C THR A 136 18.49 6.00 -12.34
N SER A 137 18.34 4.68 -12.07
CA SER A 137 18.83 3.63 -12.99
C SER A 137 17.83 2.49 -13.28
N ALA A 138 16.85 2.25 -12.40
CA ALA A 138 15.75 1.36 -12.70
C ALA A 138 14.70 2.14 -13.52
N SER A 139 14.27 1.58 -14.65
CA SER A 139 13.10 2.06 -15.41
C SER A 139 12.00 2.43 -14.41
N ASN A 140 11.49 3.67 -14.45
CA ASN A 140 10.48 4.22 -13.52
C ASN A 140 9.21 3.36 -13.46
N ALA A 141 9.29 2.23 -12.76
CA ALA A 141 8.29 1.20 -12.80
C ALA A 141 7.23 1.52 -11.75
N THR A 142 6.06 1.94 -12.24
CA THR A 142 4.86 2.15 -11.42
C THR A 142 4.18 0.82 -11.04
N GLN A 143 4.69 -0.29 -11.57
CA GLN A 143 4.18 -1.63 -11.33
C GLN A 143 5.30 -2.67 -11.51
N ILE A 144 5.34 -3.69 -10.65
CA ILE A 144 6.30 -4.80 -10.71
C ILE A 144 5.58 -6.15 -10.63
N PRO A 145 6.18 -7.26 -11.10
CA PRO A 145 5.60 -8.59 -10.93
C PRO A 145 5.23 -8.87 -9.48
N PHE A 146 4.11 -9.53 -9.23
CA PHE A 146 3.64 -9.83 -7.87
C PHE A 146 4.62 -10.70 -7.06
N THR A 147 5.45 -11.49 -7.73
CA THR A 147 6.48 -12.34 -7.10
C THR A 147 7.77 -11.59 -6.76
N GLN A 148 7.90 -10.32 -7.19
CA GLN A 148 9.06 -9.50 -6.91
C GLN A 148 9.04 -9.05 -5.44
N SER A 149 10.20 -9.06 -4.80
CA SER A 149 10.34 -8.52 -3.44
C SER A 149 10.47 -7.00 -3.47
N GLY A 150 9.88 -6.35 -2.47
CA GLY A 150 9.99 -4.90 -2.27
C GLY A 150 9.78 -4.52 -0.81
N TYR A 151 10.18 -3.31 -0.45
CA TYR A 151 9.99 -2.74 0.87
C TYR A 151 8.57 -2.23 1.03
N VAL A 152 8.12 -2.16 2.28
CA VAL A 152 6.86 -1.50 2.63
C VAL A 152 7.17 -0.31 3.51
N ARG A 153 6.70 0.88 3.13
CA ARG A 153 6.64 2.02 4.06
C ARG A 153 5.25 2.02 4.68
N CYS A 154 5.16 1.49 5.90
CA CYS A 154 3.87 1.28 6.54
C CYS A 154 3.17 2.60 6.82
N VAL A 155 1.84 2.58 6.74
CA VAL A 155 0.99 3.72 7.03
C VAL A 155 -0.11 3.33 8.01
N ARG A 156 -0.70 4.31 8.67
CA ARG A 156 -1.92 4.14 9.46
C ARG A 156 -2.83 5.34 9.24
N ASP A 157 -4.14 5.07 9.26
CA ASP A 157 -5.13 6.14 9.25
C ASP A 157 -5.10 6.83 10.62
N VAL A 158 -5.17 8.15 10.61
CA VAL A 158 -5.20 8.99 11.82
C VAL A 158 -6.26 10.06 11.62
N ASP A 159 -6.86 10.54 12.70
CA ASP A 159 -7.73 11.71 12.57
C ASP A 159 -6.87 12.97 12.30
N PRO A 160 -7.38 13.97 11.56
CA PRO A 160 -6.60 15.15 11.20
C PRO A 160 -6.03 15.94 12.40
N ASP A 161 -6.66 15.83 13.56
CA ASP A 161 -6.27 16.45 14.84
C ASP A 161 -5.23 15.64 15.62
N GLU A 162 -4.91 14.40 15.19
CA GLU A 162 -3.90 13.53 15.80
C GLU A 162 -2.52 13.60 15.13
N LEU A 163 -2.34 14.48 14.13
CA LEU A 163 -1.10 14.64 13.35
C LEU A 163 -0.07 15.58 13.98
#